data_AF-A0A2D6G882-F1
#
_entry.id   AF-A0A2D6G882-F1
#
_cell.length_a   1.000
_cell.length_b   1.000
_cell.length_c   1.000
_cell.angle_alpha   90.00
_cell.angle_beta   90.00
_cell.angle_gamma   90.00
#
_symmetry.space_group_name_H-M   'P 1'
#
loop_
_entity.id
_entity.type
_entity.pdbx_description
1 polymer ?
#
loop_
_entity_poly.entity_id
_entity_poly.type
_entity_poly.pdbx_seq_one_letter_code
_entity_poly.pdbx_strand_id
1 'polypeptide(L)' 'MQSQNKFLKTAMKMIEKHPGAFKALEEFEKSGKIVAKTRLNFTIDKEIAKKFREHCHRSKLNMSEIIEEAIKKEIEKTK' A
#
# COMPACT_ATOMS: atom_id res chain seq x y z
N MET A 1 -9.63 -10.06 36.86
CA MET A 1 -9.65 -10.99 35.70
C MET A 1 -10.63 -10.63 34.57
N GLN A 2 -11.67 -9.79 34.76
CA GLN A 2 -12.63 -9.50 33.67
C GLN A 2 -12.11 -8.52 32.58
N SER A 3 -11.17 -7.62 32.89
CA SER A 3 -10.69 -6.62 31.92
C SER A 3 -9.79 -7.18 30.82
N GLN A 4 -8.96 -8.19 31.14
CA GLN A 4 -8.06 -8.84 30.17
C GLN A 4 -8.83 -9.53 29.02
N ASN A 5 -9.99 -10.12 29.32
CA ASN A 5 -10.82 -10.79 28.33
C ASN A 5 -11.50 -9.83 27.35
N LYS A 6 -11.87 -8.62 27.81
CA LYS A 6 -12.46 -7.60 26.93
C LYS A 6 -11.40 -6.99 26.02
N PHE A 7 -10.18 -6.78 26.54
CA PHE A 7 -9.05 -6.30 25.78
C PHE A 7 -8.68 -7.28 24.65
N LEU A 8 -8.47 -8.56 24.96
CA LEU A 8 -8.11 -9.58 23.96
C LEU A 8 -9.15 -9.69 22.84
N LYS A 9 -10.45 -9.73 23.18
CA LYS A 9 -11.53 -9.75 22.18
C LYS A 9 -11.54 -8.51 21.29
N THR A 10 -11.22 -7.34 21.84
CA THR A 10 -11.17 -6.09 21.08
C THR A 10 -9.94 -6.06 20.18
N ALA A 11 -8.79 -6.51 20.68
CA ALA A 11 -7.55 -6.61 19.93
C ALA A 11 -7.68 -7.57 18.73
N MET A 12 -8.26 -8.76 18.93
CA MET A 12 -8.50 -9.72 17.84
C MET A 12 -9.41 -9.13 16.75
N LYS A 13 -10.48 -8.43 17.12
CA LYS A 13 -11.34 -7.72 16.15
C LYS A 13 -10.61 -6.63 15.35
N MET A 14 -9.65 -5.95 15.97
CA MET A 14 -8.87 -4.91 15.28
C MET A 14 -7.85 -5.53 14.31
N ILE A 15 -7.26 -6.68 14.68
CA ILE A 15 -6.37 -7.44 13.81
C ILE A 15 -7.11 -7.92 12.56
N GLU A 16 -8.32 -8.47 12.73
CA GLU A 16 -9.15 -8.91 11.60
C GLU A 16 -9.59 -7.76 10.69
N LYS A 17 -9.90 -6.60 11.27
CA LYS A 17 -10.32 -5.42 10.49
C LYS A 17 -9.19 -4.74 9.73
N HIS A 18 -7.97 -4.81 10.24
CA HIS A 18 -6.82 -4.09 9.70
C HIS A 18 -5.56 -4.97 9.59
N PRO A 19 -5.62 -6.11 8.88
CA PRO A 19 -4.51 -7.06 8.82
C PRO A 19 -3.23 -6.44 8.25
N GLY A 20 -3.35 -5.51 7.30
CA GLY A 20 -2.20 -4.80 6.72
C GLY A 20 -1.48 -3.89 7.71
N ALA A 21 -2.21 -3.25 8.64
CA ALA A 21 -1.60 -2.37 9.64
C ALA A 21 -0.80 -3.17 10.68
N PHE A 22 -1.34 -4.30 11.14
CA PHE A 22 -0.63 -5.18 12.07
C PHE A 22 0.56 -5.87 11.41
N LYS A 23 0.46 -6.26 10.14
CA LYS A 23 1.60 -6.77 9.38
C LYS A 23 2.71 -5.72 9.24
N ALA A 24 2.36 -4.46 8.98
CA ALA A 24 3.33 -3.37 8.93
C ALA A 24 3.98 -3.08 10.30
N LEU A 25 3.23 -3.22 11.39
CA LEU A 25 3.76 -3.12 12.76
C LEU A 25 4.70 -4.28 13.10
N GLU A 26 4.37 -5.51 12.69
CA GLU A 26 5.23 -6.68 12.88
C GLU A 26 6.54 -6.56 12.05
N GLU A 27 6.45 -6.06 10.82
CA GLU A 27 7.62 -5.75 9.98
C GLU A 27 8.46 -4.61 10.58
N PHE A 28 7.84 -3.64 11.24
CA PHE A 28 8.53 -2.58 11.98
C PHE A 28 9.27 -3.11 13.21
N GLU A 29 8.66 -3.98 14.02
CA GLU A 29 9.34 -4.60 15.17
C GLU A 29 10.57 -5.40 14.73
N LYS A 30 10.51 -6.09 13.59
CA LYS A 30 11.63 -6.89 13.07
C LYS A 30 12.74 -6.06 12.45
N SER A 31 12.42 -4.93 11.81
CA SER A 31 13.37 -4.17 10.97
C SER A 31 13.72 -2.77 11.47
N GLY A 32 12.95 -2.23 12.43
CA GLY A 32 13.01 -0.83 12.86
C GLY A 32 12.52 0.18 11.82
N LYS A 33 11.94 -0.26 10.69
CA LYS A 33 11.52 0.59 9.57
C LYS A 33 10.09 0.29 9.15
N ILE A 34 9.25 1.33 9.07
CA ILE A 34 7.88 1.19 8.57
C ILE A 34 7.97 1.15 7.04
N VAL A 35 7.85 -0.04 6.46
CA VAL A 35 7.79 -0.19 5.00
C VAL A 35 6.34 -0.01 4.56
N ALA A 36 5.91 1.24 4.42
CA ALA A 36 4.53 1.57 4.05
C ALA A 36 4.21 1.33 2.56
N LYS A 37 5.22 1.04 1.73
CA LYS A 37 5.06 0.82 0.29
C LYS A 37 5.52 -0.57 -0.11
N THR A 38 4.66 -1.32 -0.78
CA THR A 38 5.00 -2.60 -1.40
C THR A 38 5.46 -2.38 -2.84
N ARG A 39 6.57 -3.03 -3.23
CA ARG A 39 7.02 -3.03 -4.62
C ARG A 39 6.19 -4.03 -5.43
N LEU A 40 5.56 -3.56 -6.50
CA LEU A 40 4.86 -4.39 -7.47
C LEU A 40 5.68 -4.48 -8.75
N ASN A 41 5.87 -5.70 -9.24
CA ASN A 41 6.48 -5.95 -10.54
C ASN A 41 5.35 -6.34 -11.51
N PHE A 42 5.12 -5.53 -12.53
CA PHE A 42 4.16 -5.83 -13.58
C PHE A 42 4.76 -5.46 -14.93
N THR A 43 4.26 -6.11 -15.97
CA THR A 43 4.69 -5.87 -17.34
C THR A 43 3.75 -4.86 -17.99
N ILE A 44 4.34 -3.91 -18.71
CA ILE A 44 3.61 -2.96 -19.57
C ILE A 44 4.24 -2.98 -20.96
N ASP A 45 3.43 -2.63 -21.95
CA ASP A 45 3.92 -2.48 -23.31
C ASP A 45 5.10 -1.50 -23.38
N LYS A 46 6.10 -1.84 -24.20
CA LYS A 46 7.38 -1.12 -24.28
C LYS A 46 7.21 0.29 -24.84
N GLU A 47 6.33 0.48 -25.83
CA GLU A 47 6.08 1.79 -26.40
C GLU A 47 5.33 2.70 -25.44
N ILE A 48 4.35 2.14 -24.73
CA ILE A 48 3.60 2.85 -23.70
C ILE A 48 4.55 3.26 -22.56
N ALA A 49 5.39 2.35 -22.08
CA ALA A 49 6.38 2.63 -21.04
C ALA A 49 7.32 3.77 -21.43
N LYS A 50 7.79 3.77 -22.69
CA LYS A 50 8.66 4.83 -23.22
C LYS A 50 7.94 6.18 -23.25
N LYS A 51 6.75 6.25 -23.85
CA LYS A 51 5.95 7.48 -23.92
C LYS A 51 5.63 8.02 -22.53
N PHE A 52 5.24 7.13 -21.60
CA PHE A 52 4.92 7.51 -20.23
C PHE A 52 6.14 8.06 -19.49
N ARG A 53 7.32 7.43 -19.66
CA ARG A 53 8.57 7.92 -19.08
C ARG A 53 8.96 9.29 -19.61
N GLU A 54 8.88 9.48 -20.92
CA GLU A 54 9.17 10.78 -21.55
C GLU A 54 8.22 11.87 -21.06
N HIS A 55 6.92 11.56 -20.95
CA HIS A 55 5.92 12.48 -20.42
C HIS A 55 6.23 12.90 -18.98
N CYS A 56 6.53 11.94 -18.10
CA CYS A 56 6.86 12.23 -16.71
C CYS A 56 8.16 13.05 -16.58
N HIS A 57 9.17 12.75 -17.40
CA HIS A 57 10.42 13.49 -17.42
C HIS A 57 10.23 14.95 -17.86
N ARG A 58 9.47 15.18 -18.94
CA ARG A 58 9.17 16.54 -19.43
C ARG A 58 8.38 17.36 -18.42
N SER A 59 7.47 16.70 -17.71
CA SER A 59 6.56 17.36 -16.76
C SER A 59 7.09 17.40 -15.33
N LYS A 60 8.30 16.89 -15.06
CA LYS A 60 8.90 16.73 -13.73
C LYS A 60 8.01 15.98 -12.74
N LEU A 61 7.29 14.96 -13.21
CA LEU A 61 6.38 14.16 -12.40
C LEU A 61 7.02 12.83 -11.98
N ASN A 62 6.60 12.32 -10.82
CA ASN A 62 7.00 11.00 -10.33
C ASN A 62 6.12 9.91 -10.94
N MET A 63 6.73 9.00 -11.72
CA MET A 63 6.02 7.91 -12.39
C MET A 63 5.23 7.04 -11.40
N SER A 64 5.80 6.75 -10.24
CA SER A 64 5.18 5.89 -9.23
C SER A 64 3.92 6.52 -8.63
N GLU A 65 3.92 7.85 -8.43
CA GLU A 65 2.77 8.58 -7.88
C GLU A 65 1.58 8.58 -8.86
N ILE A 66 1.85 8.82 -10.14
CA ILE A 66 0.79 8.78 -11.17
C ILE A 66 0.17 7.39 -11.27
N ILE A 67 0.99 6.34 -11.24
CA ILE A 67 0.51 4.95 -11.26
C ILE A 67 -0.31 4.66 -10.00
N GLU A 68 0.15 5.11 -8.84
CA GLU A 68 -0.55 4.94 -7.57
C GLU A 68 -1.93 5.64 -7.59
N GLU A 69 -2.02 6.85 -8.13
CA GLU A 69 -3.29 7.57 -8.31
C GLU A 69 -4.23 6.88 -9.29
N ALA A 70 -3.72 6.36 -10.41
CA ALA A 70 -4.52 5.62 -11.37
C ALA A 70 -5.10 4.35 -10.75
N ILE A 71 -4.30 3.62 -9.96
CA ILE A 71 -4.74 2.44 -9.21
C ILE A 71 -5.82 2.83 -8.19
N LYS A 72 -5.63 3.91 -7.43
CA LYS A 72 -6.63 4.40 -6.46
C LYS A 72 -7.97 4.69 -7.13
N LYS A 73 -7.96 5.41 -8.25
CA LYS A 73 -9.18 5.71 -9.03
C LYS A 73 -9.88 4.45 -9.52
N GLU A 74 -9.13 3.43 -9.92
CA GLU A 74 -9.71 2.17 -10.39
C GLU A 74 -10.35 1.38 -9.24
N ILE A 75 -9.72 1.36 -8.07
CA ILE A 75 -10.29 0.74 -6.86
C ILE A 75 -11.59 1.45 -6.44
N GLU A 76 -11.62 2.78 -6.50
CA GLU A 76 -12.80 3.57 -6.12
C GLU A 76 -14.02 3.32 -7.01
N LYS A 77 -13.84 3.04 -8.31
CA LYS A 77 -14.95 2.64 -9.21
C LYS A 77 -15.61 1.32 -8.84
N THR A 78 -14.90 0.47 -8.11
CA THR A 78 -15.36 -0.88 -7.74
C THR A 78 -16.15 -0.87 -6.42
N LYS A 79 -16.23 0.27 -5.73
CA LYS A 79 -17.05 0.48 -4.54
C LYS A 79 -18.42 1.04 -4.89
#